data_AF-A0A660W518-F1
#
_entry.id   AF-A0A660W518-F1
#
_cell.length_a   1.000
_cell.length_b   1.000
_cell.length_c   1.000
_cell.angle_alpha   90.00
_cell.angle_beta   90.00
_cell.angle_gamma   90.00
#
_symmetry.space_group_name_H-M   'P 1'
#
loop_
_entity.id
_entity.type
_entity.pdbx_description
1 polymer ?
#
loop_
_entity_poly.entity_id
_entity_poly.type
_entity_poly.pdbx_seq_one_letter_code
_entity_poly.pdbx_strand_id
1 'polypeptide(L)'
;MRRKRDIFLRLVEIVLLVPAFGFLVPPVASEEGHVYHLFPGLAFAVVFFVASQLVAVLRDRSCWWAAILKALLFVSFGWVLFQRVTM
;
A
#
# COMPACT_ATOMS: atom_id res chain seq x y z
N MET A 1 -20.30 -5.97 20.80
CA MET A 1 -19.66 -6.64 19.63
C MET A 1 -19.08 -5.68 18.59
N ARG A 2 -19.76 -4.57 18.23
CA ARG A 2 -19.26 -3.57 17.25
C ARG A 2 -17.81 -3.09 17.50
N ARG A 3 -17.45 -2.73 18.75
CA ARG A 3 -16.11 -2.24 19.08
C ARG A 3 -14.97 -3.23 18.77
N LYS A 4 -15.19 -4.54 19.04
CA LYS A 4 -14.20 -5.59 18.73
C LYS A 4 -14.05 -5.77 17.21
N ARG A 5 -15.16 -5.75 16.48
CA ARG A 5 -15.17 -5.78 15.01
C ARG A 5 -14.43 -4.59 14.41
N ASP A 6 -14.67 -3.38 14.91
CA ASP A 6 -14.02 -2.17 14.38
C ASP A 6 -12.51 -2.16 14.63
N ILE A 7 -12.05 -2.66 15.79
CA ILE A 7 -10.63 -2.85 16.09
C ILE A 7 -10.02 -3.90 15.15
N PHE A 8 -10.70 -5.04 14.96
CA PHE A 8 -10.24 -6.09 14.07
C PHE A 8 -10.11 -5.60 12.62
N LEU A 9 -11.13 -4.91 12.09
CA LEU A 9 -11.09 -4.33 10.75
C LEU A 9 -9.95 -3.30 10.61
N ARG A 10 -9.66 -2.53 11.67
CA ARG A 10 -8.54 -1.58 11.66
C ARG A 10 -7.18 -2.27 11.67
N LEU A 11 -7.04 -3.40 12.36
CA LEU A 11 -5.85 -4.24 12.30
C LEU A 11 -5.68 -4.84 10.89
N VAL A 12 -6.74 -5.39 10.31
CA VAL A 12 -6.73 -5.91 8.93
C VAL A 12 -6.34 -4.80 7.94
N GLU A 13 -6.90 -3.60 8.09
CA GLU A 13 -6.57 -2.43 7.28
C GLU A 13 -5.07 -2.10 7.32
N ILE A 14 -4.44 -2.13 8.50
CA ILE A 14 -3.00 -1.91 8.69
C ILE A 14 -2.19 -3.06 8.09
N VAL A 15 -2.60 -4.30 8.34
CA VAL A 15 -1.94 -5.52 7.82
C VAL A 15 -1.98 -5.58 6.30
N LEU A 16 -2.97 -4.96 5.65
CA LEU A 16 -3.02 -4.82 4.20
C LEU A 16 -2.21 -3.61 3.71
N LEU A 17 -2.20 -2.51 4.46
CA LEU A 17 -1.51 -1.29 4.07
C LEU A 17 0.02 -1.43 4.13
N VAL A 18 0.56 -2.02 5.18
CA VAL A 18 2.02 -2.21 5.36
C VAL A 18 2.66 -2.95 4.17
N PRO A 19 2.19 -4.15 3.75
CA PRO A 19 2.74 -4.83 2.60
C PRO A 19 2.48 -4.07 1.30
N ALA A 20 1.40 -3.28 1.17
CA ALA A 20 1.20 -2.44 -0.01
C ALA A 20 2.38 -1.48 -0.23
N PHE A 21 2.88 -0.84 0.83
CA PHE A 21 4.09 -0.02 0.78
C PHE A 21 5.37 -0.86 0.63
N GLY A 22 5.43 -2.04 1.25
CA GLY A 22 6.58 -2.95 1.12
C GLY A 22 6.80 -3.43 -0.32
N PHE A 23 5.73 -3.79 -1.04
CA PHE A 23 5.79 -4.22 -2.44
C PHE A 23 6.14 -3.11 -3.42
N LEU A 24 6.00 -1.84 -3.02
CA LEU A 24 6.51 -0.70 -3.79
C LEU A 24 8.04 -0.58 -3.71
N VAL A 25 8.66 -1.05 -2.62
CA VAL A 25 10.10 -0.98 -2.45
C VAL A 25 10.75 -2.00 -3.38
N PRO A 26 11.55 -1.56 -4.37
CA PRO A 26 12.28 -2.49 -5.21
C PRO A 26 13.29 -3.27 -4.36
N PRO A 27 13.47 -4.58 -4.60
CA PRO A 27 14.52 -5.33 -3.91
C PRO A 27 15.88 -4.75 -4.26
N VAL A 28 16.80 -4.74 -3.29
CA VAL A 28 18.18 -4.33 -3.53
C VAL A 28 18.80 -5.32 -4.50
N ALA A 29 19.11 -4.88 -5.72
CA ALA A 29 19.78 -5.72 -6.71
C ALA A 29 21.15 -6.13 -6.16
N SER A 30 21.36 -7.44 -6.01
CA SER A 30 22.65 -8.00 -5.57
C SER A 30 23.63 -8.16 -6.74
N GLU A 31 23.16 -7.99 -7.98
CA GLU A 31 23.96 -8.19 -9.19
C GLU A 31 23.71 -7.06 -10.21
N GLU A 32 24.79 -6.44 -10.68
CA GLU A 32 24.78 -5.44 -11.74
C GLU A 32 24.23 -6.06 -13.05
N GLY A 33 23.16 -5.48 -13.60
CA GLY A 33 22.67 -5.82 -14.95
C GLY A 33 21.29 -6.50 -15.03
N HIS A 34 20.68 -6.90 -13.91
CA HIS A 34 19.31 -7.42 -13.95
C HIS A 34 18.28 -6.28 -13.97
N VAL A 35 17.60 -6.12 -15.11
CA VAL A 35 16.42 -5.26 -15.24
C VAL A 35 15.33 -5.83 -14.33
N TYR A 36 15.12 -5.18 -13.19
CA TYR A 36 14.08 -5.59 -12.26
C TYR A 36 12.71 -5.33 -12.88
N HIS A 37 11.93 -6.39 -13.10
CA HIS A 37 10.53 -6.23 -13.44
C HIS A 37 9.78 -5.76 -12.19
N LEU A 38 9.58 -4.44 -12.07
CA LEU A 38 8.74 -3.80 -11.04
C LEU A 38 7.27 -4.25 -11.09
N PHE A 39 6.85 -4.86 -12.20
CA PHE A 39 5.45 -5.18 -12.52
C PHE A 39 4.74 -6.09 -11.49
N PRO A 40 5.33 -7.19 -10.99
CA PRO A 40 4.66 -8.05 -10.02
C PRO A 40 4.46 -7.31 -8.70
N GLY A 41 5.51 -6.63 -8.20
CA GLY A 41 5.46 -5.86 -6.96
C GLY A 41 4.43 -4.74 -7.01
N LEU A 42 4.40 -3.99 -8.11
CA LEU A 42 3.41 -2.91 -8.30
C LEU A 42 1.97 -3.45 -8.32
N ALA A 43 1.73 -4.57 -8.99
CA ALA A 43 0.41 -5.20 -9.03
C ALA A 43 -0.06 -5.63 -7.63
N PHE A 44 0.82 -6.29 -6.85
CA PHE A 44 0.52 -6.64 -5.47
C PHE A 44 0.30 -5.39 -4.61
N ALA A 45 1.15 -4.37 -4.72
CA ALA A 45 1.01 -3.12 -3.98
C ALA A 45 -0.37 -2.48 -4.19
N VAL A 46 -0.84 -2.40 -5.44
CA VAL A 46 -2.16 -1.86 -5.78
C VAL A 46 -3.27 -2.73 -5.20
N VAL A 47 -3.20 -4.06 -5.35
CA VAL A 47 -4.21 -4.98 -4.81
C VAL A 47 -4.34 -4.85 -3.30
N PHE A 48 -3.22 -4.85 -2.57
CA PHE A 48 -3.20 -4.69 -1.12
C PHE A 48 -3.71 -3.32 -0.68
N PHE A 49 -3.35 -2.25 -1.39
CA PHE A 49 -3.87 -0.91 -1.12
C PHE A 49 -5.39 -0.83 -1.31
N VAL A 50 -5.91 -1.35 -2.43
CA VAL A 50 -7.36 -1.38 -2.71
C VAL A 50 -8.10 -2.21 -1.66
N ALA A 51 -7.58 -3.37 -1.29
CA ALA A 51 -8.15 -4.20 -0.23
C ALA A 51 -8.21 -3.44 1.12
N SER A 52 -7.17 -2.68 1.47
CA SER A 52 -7.17 -1.81 2.67
C SER A 52 -8.28 -0.75 2.61
N GLN A 53 -8.51 -0.13 1.44
CA GLN A 53 -9.60 0.84 1.26
C GLN A 53 -10.98 0.19 1.39
N LEU A 54 -11.19 -0.99 0.80
CA LEU A 54 -12.44 -1.73 0.91
C LEU A 54 -12.77 -2.05 2.37
N VAL A 55 -11.79 -2.49 3.15
CA VAL A 55 -11.95 -2.73 4.60
C VAL A 55 -12.31 -1.45 5.35
N ALA A 56 -11.73 -0.31 4.98
CA ALA A 56 -12.06 0.99 5.58
C ALA A 56 -13.50 1.45 5.26
N VAL A 57 -13.97 1.18 4.04
CA VAL A 57 -15.36 1.45 3.62
C VAL A 57 -16.34 0.54 4.37
N LEU A 58 -16.05 -0.77 4.47
CA LEU A 58 -16.86 -1.75 5.21
C LEU A 58 -16.95 -1.45 6.72
N ARG A 59 -15.99 -0.71 7.27
CA ARG A 59 -16.02 -0.24 8.67
C ARG A 59 -17.00 0.94 8.87
N ASP A 60 -17.63 1.46 7.81
CA ASP A 60 -18.64 2.53 7.83
C ASP A 60 -18.16 3.81 8.55
N ARG A 61 -16.83 3.97 8.59
CA ARG A 61 -16.07 5.02 9.28
C ARG A 61 -15.04 5.65 8.35
N SER A 62 -15.15 5.37 7.05
CA SER A 62 -14.29 5.94 6.03
C SER A 62 -14.60 7.44 5.92
N CYS A 63 -13.92 8.25 6.73
CA CYS A 63 -13.73 9.66 6.41
C CYS A 63 -13.04 9.68 5.04
N TRP A 64 -13.71 10.25 4.04
CA TRP A 64 -13.18 10.40 2.69
C TRP A 64 -11.79 11.04 2.69
N TRP A 65 -11.56 11.94 3.64
CA TRP A 65 -10.24 12.52 3.95
C TRP A 65 -9.16 11.48 4.27
N ALA A 66 -9.45 10.44 5.05
CA ALA A 66 -8.48 9.41 5.37
C ALA A 66 -8.14 8.53 4.15
N ALA A 67 -9.12 8.26 3.29
CA ALA A 67 -8.88 7.54 2.03
C ALA A 67 -7.98 8.36 1.08
N ILE A 68 -8.29 9.66 0.92
CA ILE A 68 -7.49 10.59 0.12
C ILE A 68 -6.06 10.69 0.67
N LEU A 69 -5.90 10.85 1.98
CA LEU A 69 -4.58 10.96 2.61
C LEU A 69 -3.72 9.71 2.36
N LYS A 70 -4.31 8.52 2.48
CA LYS A 70 -3.62 7.26 2.17
C LYS A 70 -3.24 7.17 0.70
N ALA A 71 -4.11 7.60 -0.22
CA ALA A 71 -3.83 7.60 -1.65
C ALA A 71 -2.68 8.56 -1.98
N LEU A 72 -2.70 9.78 -1.42
CA LEU A 72 -1.60 10.74 -1.58
C LEU A 72 -0.29 10.18 -1.02
N LEU A 73 -0.31 9.55 0.15
CA LEU A 73 0.88 8.90 0.72
C LEU A 73 1.40 7.77 -0.17
N PHE A 74 0.51 6.91 -0.68
CA PHE A 74 0.89 5.79 -1.54
C PHE A 74 1.49 6.28 -2.87
N VAL A 75 0.87 7.26 -3.52
CA VAL A 75 1.35 7.85 -4.77
C VAL A 75 2.66 8.60 -4.58
N SER A 76 2.76 9.44 -3.55
CA SER A 76 3.99 10.20 -3.28
C SER A 76 5.16 9.28 -2.91
N PHE A 77 4.91 8.22 -2.13
CA PHE A 77 5.93 7.21 -1.82
C PHE A 77 6.39 6.46 -3.07
N GLY A 78 5.46 6.00 -3.90
CA GLY A 78 5.80 5.36 -5.18
C GLY A 78 6.56 6.28 -6.13
N TRP A 79 6.22 7.57 -6.16
CA TRP A 79 6.93 8.57 -6.95
C TRP A 79 8.36 8.80 -6.49
N VAL A 80 8.58 8.94 -5.17
CA VAL A 80 9.93 9.09 -4.60
C VAL A 80 10.80 7.87 -4.90
N LEU A 81 10.23 6.67 -4.79
CA LEU A 81 10.92 5.44 -5.15
C LEU A 81 11.25 5.36 -6.65
N PHE A 82 10.30 5.74 -7.51
CA PHE A 82 10.54 5.80 -8.95
C PHE A 82 11.71 6.73 -9.27
N GLN A 83 11.73 7.95 -8.71
CA GLN A 83 12.84 8.88 -8.90
C GLN A 83 14.17 8.29 -8.44
N ARG A 84 14.22 7.63 -7.29
CA ARG A 84 15.44 7.00 -6.76
C ARG A 84 15.95 5.85 -7.64
N VAL A 85 15.07 5.12 -8.31
CA VAL A 85 15.45 3.99 -9.17
C VAL A 85 15.87 4.44 -10.56
N THR A 86 15.30 5.55 -11.06
CA THR A 86 15.58 6.05 -12.41
C THR A 86 16.73 7.05 -12.52
N MET A 87 17.13 7.70 -11.40
CA MET A 87 18.30 8.58 -11.33
C MET A 87 19.56 7.79 -10.99
#